data_AF-A0A7J9NLD6-F1
#
_entry.id   AF-A0A7J9NLD6-F1
#
_cell.length_a   1.000
_cell.length_b   1.000
_cell.length_c   1.000
_cell.angle_alpha   90.00
_cell.angle_beta   90.00
_cell.angle_gamma   90.00
#
_symmetry.space_group_name_H-M   'P 1'
#
loop_
_entity.id
_entity.type
_entity.pdbx_description
1 polymer ?
#
loop_
_entity_poly.entity_id
_entity_poly.type
_entity_poly.pdbx_seq_one_letter_code
_entity_poly.pdbx_strand_id
1 'polypeptide(L)'
;MYANDTAGNINSTYVSFTVDTVNPTVVFNNVVGPYNYTKGILNVSVSDINLDSVVAEINGTKNITLIPSGEYFVTSEEFVEGLYTVRIYANDSAANVNSSESVTFRVDTTVPEFDVNTKEGAYFNYNSSVLNFTVIEDYLDNVTAFNGSTEIILDNSTGNYLNANEFADGVYNVTMYANDTAGNINSTYVSFTVDTVNPEVTILTPVDGRAYTRSSTTITVAANDSLSGVSSVVAQIGSVRTVTLTKVGDYYTGSTERLSNGYYDITIIATDLAGNINSSETANIRISVPNSNHVSSDVSDEIGSDVIRNFVSGAAVLYGSEVDMGYAEQLRDDVEDGTNFALTKDAVIVGGPLANGFAREYNNQFEMPISNDNPGEYSGVIQVMKIQDNSGSIIKSYTIVYIAGSDRLGTVAALEYFKTLDELPNEPITVKWTANGPVLVE
;
A
#
# COMPACT_ATOMS: atom_id res chain seq x y z
N MET A 1 -15.21 103.38 -31.79
CA MET A 1 -15.95 104.56 -31.28
C MET A 1 -15.55 105.78 -32.10
N TYR A 2 -16.52 106.65 -32.42
CA TYR A 2 -16.31 107.81 -33.29
C TYR A 2 -16.87 109.05 -32.60
N ALA A 3 -16.08 110.12 -32.56
CA ALA A 3 -16.50 111.41 -32.01
C ALA A 3 -16.20 112.51 -33.02
N ASN A 4 -17.18 113.39 -33.22
CA ASN A 4 -17.05 114.57 -34.05
C ASN A 4 -17.49 115.77 -33.21
N ASP A 5 -16.63 116.78 -33.10
CA ASP A 5 -17.01 118.03 -32.43
C ASP A 5 -17.79 118.97 -33.38
N THR A 6 -18.35 120.04 -32.81
CA THR A 6 -19.14 121.03 -33.57
C THR A 6 -18.31 121.86 -34.54
N ALA A 7 -16.98 121.78 -34.49
CA ALA A 7 -16.06 122.40 -35.45
C ALA A 7 -15.68 121.45 -36.61
N GLY A 8 -16.18 120.20 -36.60
CA GLY A 8 -15.92 119.20 -37.62
C GLY A 8 -14.63 118.40 -37.41
N ASN A 9 -14.00 118.50 -36.23
CA ASN A 9 -12.83 117.68 -35.91
C ASN A 9 -13.28 116.27 -35.56
N ILE A 10 -12.77 115.32 -36.34
CA ILE A 10 -13.09 113.91 -36.20
C ILE A 10 -11.95 113.20 -35.48
N ASN A 11 -12.29 112.49 -34.41
CA ASN A 11 -11.40 111.54 -33.77
C ASN A 11 -12.09 110.17 -33.71
N SER A 12 -11.34 109.13 -34.02
CA SER A 12 -11.83 107.76 -33.95
C SER A 12 -10.81 106.89 -33.22
N THR A 13 -11.32 106.04 -32.34
CA THR A 13 -10.55 104.97 -31.73
C THR A 13 -11.23 103.65 -32.03
N TYR A 14 -10.44 102.64 -32.36
CA TYR A 14 -10.95 101.30 -32.59
C TYR A 14 -10.72 100.46 -31.35
N VAL A 15 -11.78 99.78 -30.90
CA VAL A 15 -11.67 98.66 -29.98
C VAL A 15 -11.99 97.44 -30.83
N SER A 16 -11.00 96.60 -31.06
CA SER A 16 -11.20 95.29 -31.65
C SER A 16 -11.43 94.28 -30.52
N PHE A 17 -12.51 93.52 -30.60
CA PHE A 17 -12.71 92.31 -29.81
C PHE A 17 -13.07 91.18 -30.77
N THR A 18 -12.66 89.97 -30.44
CA THR A 18 -13.09 88.76 -31.13
C THR A 18 -14.26 88.18 -30.34
N VAL A 19 -15.35 87.84 -31.04
CA VAL A 19 -16.45 87.06 -30.46
C VAL A 19 -16.25 85.64 -30.94
N ASP A 20 -15.97 84.75 -30.01
CA ASP A 20 -15.97 83.31 -30.27
C ASP A 20 -17.16 82.68 -29.57
N THR A 21 -17.91 81.87 -30.31
CA THR A 21 -19.11 81.16 -29.83
C THR A 21 -19.07 79.69 -30.20
N VAL A 22 -17.98 79.23 -30.81
CA VAL A 22 -17.85 77.85 -31.28
C VAL A 22 -17.19 77.06 -30.15
N ASN A 23 -17.83 75.97 -29.74
CA ASN A 23 -17.22 75.06 -28.78
C ASN A 23 -16.15 74.20 -29.49
N PRO A 24 -15.08 73.80 -28.79
CA PRO A 24 -14.14 72.82 -29.29
C PRO A 24 -14.81 71.49 -29.68
N THR A 25 -14.26 70.76 -30.65
CA THR A 25 -14.67 69.36 -30.93
C THR A 25 -13.71 68.39 -30.27
N VAL A 26 -14.21 67.34 -29.61
CA VAL A 26 -13.38 66.37 -28.87
C VAL A 26 -13.70 64.94 -29.29
N VAL A 27 -12.69 64.16 -29.68
CA VAL A 27 -12.80 62.73 -30.03
C VAL A 27 -11.72 61.93 -29.30
N PHE A 28 -12.13 60.95 -28.51
CA PHE A 28 -11.22 60.05 -27.79
C PHE A 28 -10.80 58.89 -28.70
N ASN A 29 -9.49 58.73 -28.95
CA ASN A 29 -8.98 57.84 -30.01
C ASN A 29 -8.49 56.48 -29.52
N ASN A 30 -8.38 56.27 -28.21
CA ASN A 30 -7.84 55.01 -27.68
C ASN A 30 -8.73 53.80 -27.98
N VAL A 31 -8.08 52.63 -28.11
CA VAL A 31 -8.76 51.33 -28.16
C VAL A 31 -9.49 51.10 -26.83
N VAL A 32 -10.67 50.50 -26.88
CA VAL A 32 -11.47 50.17 -25.70
C VAL A 32 -11.27 48.68 -25.41
N GLY A 33 -10.71 48.34 -24.25
CA GLY A 33 -10.47 46.97 -23.82
C GLY A 33 -9.80 46.91 -22.44
N PRO A 34 -9.78 45.74 -21.78
CA PRO A 34 -8.94 45.52 -20.60
C PRO A 34 -7.46 45.55 -20.98
N TYR A 35 -6.62 45.98 -20.04
CA TYR A 35 -5.17 46.13 -20.24
C TYR A 35 -4.39 45.37 -19.17
N ASN A 36 -3.38 44.61 -19.60
CA ASN A 36 -2.43 43.91 -18.72
C ASN A 36 -1.21 44.72 -18.29
N TYR A 37 -1.29 46.05 -18.40
CA TYR A 37 -0.19 46.95 -18.04
C TYR A 37 -0.73 48.22 -17.38
N THR A 38 0.10 48.78 -16.51
CA THR A 38 -0.27 49.95 -15.70
C THR A 38 -0.08 51.28 -16.43
N LYS A 39 0.80 51.35 -17.44
CA LYS A 39 1.09 52.61 -18.15
C LYS A 39 0.12 52.83 -19.32
N GLY A 40 -0.91 53.64 -19.11
CA GLY A 40 -1.82 54.05 -20.17
C GLY A 40 -1.36 55.34 -20.85
N ILE A 41 -1.44 55.38 -22.19
CA ILE A 41 -1.31 56.62 -22.96
C ILE A 41 -2.73 57.05 -23.32
N LEU A 42 -3.17 58.24 -22.93
CA LEU A 42 -4.42 58.83 -23.41
C LEU A 42 -4.14 59.58 -24.70
N ASN A 43 -4.87 59.26 -25.78
CA ASN A 43 -4.74 59.93 -27.09
C ASN A 43 -6.10 60.49 -27.53
N VAL A 44 -6.13 61.77 -27.88
CA VAL A 44 -7.36 62.51 -28.20
C VAL A 44 -7.13 63.40 -29.42
N SER A 45 -8.13 63.48 -30.29
CA SER A 45 -8.20 64.51 -31.34
C SER A 45 -9.11 65.64 -30.85
N VAL A 46 -8.56 66.86 -30.82
CA VAL A 46 -9.29 68.07 -30.46
C VAL A 46 -9.11 69.11 -31.57
N SER A 47 -10.19 69.80 -31.96
CA SER A 47 -10.12 70.88 -32.95
C SER A 47 -10.89 72.11 -32.48
N ASP A 48 -10.22 73.25 -32.49
CA ASP A 48 -10.75 74.59 -32.24
C ASP A 48 -9.72 75.62 -32.74
N ILE A 49 -10.16 76.78 -33.23
CA ILE A 49 -9.25 77.84 -33.74
C ILE A 49 -8.58 78.63 -32.60
N ASN A 50 -9.18 78.64 -31.41
CA ASN A 50 -8.74 79.37 -30.22
C ASN A 50 -8.58 78.44 -29.01
N LEU A 51 -8.23 77.16 -29.23
CA LEU A 51 -8.07 76.16 -28.18
C LEU A 51 -7.10 76.61 -27.07
N ASP A 52 -7.54 76.53 -25.82
CA ASP A 52 -6.76 76.93 -24.64
C ASP A 52 -6.25 75.70 -23.85
N SER A 53 -7.14 74.78 -23.49
CA SER A 53 -6.75 73.60 -22.68
C SER A 53 -7.53 72.35 -23.04
N VAL A 54 -6.86 71.20 -22.86
CA VAL A 54 -7.42 69.86 -22.99
C VAL A 54 -7.10 69.08 -21.72
N VAL A 55 -8.12 68.54 -21.06
CA VAL A 55 -8.01 67.89 -19.74
C VAL A 55 -8.73 66.55 -19.77
N ALA A 56 -8.05 65.49 -19.32
CA ALA A 56 -8.68 64.21 -19.00
C ALA A 56 -9.15 64.22 -17.54
N GLU A 57 -10.43 63.94 -17.34
CA GLU A 57 -11.02 63.62 -16.05
C GLU A 57 -11.08 62.09 -15.89
N ILE A 58 -10.43 61.58 -14.85
CA ILE A 58 -10.36 60.16 -14.51
C ILE A 58 -11.19 59.94 -13.25
N ASN A 59 -12.16 59.03 -13.33
CA ASN A 59 -13.08 58.64 -12.26
C ASN A 59 -13.77 59.85 -11.57
N GLY A 60 -13.97 60.95 -12.31
CA GLY A 60 -14.59 62.19 -11.78
C GLY A 60 -13.81 62.89 -10.67
N THR A 61 -12.53 62.53 -10.43
CA THR A 61 -11.77 62.98 -9.26
C THR A 61 -10.37 63.46 -9.59
N LYS A 62 -9.72 62.89 -10.61
CA LYS A 62 -8.37 63.27 -11.01
C LYS A 62 -8.41 63.91 -12.39
N ASN A 63 -7.82 65.10 -12.49
CA ASN A 63 -7.69 65.83 -13.76
C ASN A 63 -6.24 65.87 -14.19
N ILE A 64 -5.97 65.54 -15.46
CA ILE A 64 -4.64 65.57 -16.07
C ILE A 64 -4.71 66.41 -17.34
N THR A 65 -3.84 67.41 -17.46
CA THR A 65 -3.72 68.20 -18.69
C THR A 65 -3.02 67.37 -19.77
N LEU A 66 -3.57 67.35 -20.99
CA LEU A 66 -2.95 66.72 -22.15
C LEU A 66 -2.07 67.73 -22.87
N ILE A 67 -0.95 67.24 -23.41
CA ILE A 67 0.00 68.06 -24.15
C ILE A 67 -0.15 67.82 -25.66
N PRO A 68 0.00 68.87 -26.51
CA PRO A 68 0.00 68.71 -27.96
C PRO A 68 1.10 67.77 -28.44
N SER A 69 0.77 66.88 -29.38
CA SER A 69 1.68 65.97 -30.07
C SER A 69 1.20 65.76 -31.51
N GLY A 70 1.69 66.59 -32.43
CA GLY A 70 1.22 66.62 -33.81
C GLY A 70 -0.25 67.07 -33.90
N GLU A 71 -1.09 66.29 -34.57
CA GLU A 71 -2.55 66.53 -34.69
C GLU A 71 -3.35 66.06 -33.45
N TYR A 72 -2.67 65.52 -32.44
CA TYR A 72 -3.28 64.90 -31.27
C TYR A 72 -2.88 65.60 -29.97
N PHE A 73 -3.62 65.28 -28.92
CA PHE A 73 -3.31 65.60 -27.53
C PHE A 73 -3.06 64.30 -26.78
N VAL A 74 -1.92 64.23 -26.07
CA VAL A 74 -1.50 63.02 -25.38
C VAL A 74 -1.09 63.28 -23.94
N THR A 75 -1.25 62.28 -23.09
CA THR A 75 -0.61 62.23 -21.77
C THR A 75 -0.39 60.76 -21.38
N SER A 76 0.50 60.52 -20.43
CA SER A 76 0.70 59.19 -19.85
C SER A 76 0.31 59.20 -18.38
N GLU A 77 -0.36 58.16 -17.94
CA GLU A 77 -0.77 57.97 -16.56
C GLU A 77 -0.50 56.52 -16.13
N GLU A 78 -0.11 56.34 -14.86
CA GLU A 78 0.01 55.03 -14.24
C GLU A 78 -1.30 54.68 -13.54
N PHE A 79 -1.98 53.68 -14.08
CA PHE A 79 -3.18 53.10 -13.54
C PHE A 79 -2.82 51.87 -12.70
N VAL A 80 -3.40 51.77 -11.51
CA VAL A 80 -3.35 50.54 -10.72
C VAL A 80 -4.45 49.60 -11.18
N GLU A 81 -4.49 48.38 -10.65
CA GLU A 81 -5.58 47.45 -10.94
C GLU A 81 -6.95 48.06 -10.57
N GLY A 82 -7.90 47.95 -11.49
CA GLY A 82 -9.27 48.43 -11.29
C GLY A 82 -9.98 48.89 -12.55
N LEU A 83 -11.24 49.29 -12.37
CA LEU A 83 -12.07 49.88 -13.41
C LEU A 83 -11.88 51.40 -13.44
N TYR A 84 -11.67 51.94 -14.63
CA TYR A 84 -11.51 53.38 -14.87
C TYR A 84 -12.56 53.90 -15.83
N THR A 85 -13.04 55.11 -15.56
CA THR A 85 -13.86 55.92 -16.46
C THR A 85 -13.11 57.19 -16.78
N VAL A 86 -12.91 57.48 -18.07
CA VAL A 86 -12.22 58.68 -18.56
C VAL A 86 -13.18 59.51 -19.40
N ARG A 87 -13.21 60.81 -19.15
CA ARG A 87 -13.89 61.81 -19.98
C ARG A 87 -12.92 62.93 -20.33
N ILE A 88 -12.92 63.39 -21.56
CA ILE A 88 -12.07 64.51 -21.98
C ILE A 88 -12.87 65.79 -22.07
N TYR A 89 -12.31 66.87 -21.55
CA TYR A 89 -12.84 68.22 -21.68
C TYR A 89 -11.86 69.08 -22.48
N ALA A 90 -12.40 69.94 -23.34
CA ALA A 90 -11.63 70.96 -24.05
C ALA A 90 -12.28 72.32 -23.83
N ASN A 91 -11.44 73.34 -23.60
CA ASN A 91 -11.84 74.73 -23.45
C ASN A 91 -11.06 75.61 -24.43
N ASP A 92 -11.73 76.60 -25.02
CA ASP A 92 -11.09 77.64 -25.80
C ASP A 92 -10.76 78.89 -24.95
N SER A 93 -10.05 79.86 -25.54
CA SER A 93 -9.68 81.10 -24.87
C SER A 93 -10.83 82.07 -24.60
N ALA A 94 -12.02 81.81 -25.16
CA ALA A 94 -13.27 82.54 -24.90
C ALA A 94 -14.16 81.84 -23.85
N ALA A 95 -13.66 80.76 -23.24
CA ALA A 95 -14.33 79.92 -22.25
C ALA A 95 -15.49 79.05 -22.79
N ASN A 96 -15.51 78.78 -24.10
CA ASN A 96 -16.41 77.79 -24.70
C ASN A 96 -15.87 76.37 -24.43
N VAL A 97 -16.74 75.50 -23.89
CA VAL A 97 -16.36 74.16 -23.41
C VAL A 97 -17.12 73.06 -24.15
N ASN A 98 -16.43 71.96 -24.45
CA ASN A 98 -17.06 70.70 -24.86
C ASN A 98 -16.39 69.50 -24.18
N SER A 99 -17.07 68.34 -24.20
CA SER A 99 -16.52 67.09 -23.68
C SER A 99 -16.76 65.91 -24.61
N SER A 100 -15.89 64.89 -24.51
CA SER A 100 -16.16 63.58 -25.11
C SER A 100 -17.25 62.83 -24.35
N GLU A 101 -17.74 61.74 -24.93
CA GLU A 101 -18.40 60.67 -24.17
C GLU A 101 -17.43 60.06 -23.13
N SER A 102 -17.99 59.41 -22.11
CA SER A 102 -17.19 58.66 -21.14
C SER A 102 -16.75 57.32 -21.73
N VAL A 103 -15.46 57.00 -21.57
CA VAL A 103 -14.88 55.71 -21.96
C VAL A 103 -14.50 54.94 -20.71
N THR A 104 -14.90 53.67 -20.65
CA THR A 104 -14.56 52.77 -19.54
C THR A 104 -13.56 51.71 -20.00
N PHE A 105 -12.58 51.39 -19.14
CA PHE A 105 -11.64 50.29 -19.34
C PHE A 105 -11.19 49.73 -17.98
N ARG A 106 -10.73 48.48 -17.98
CA ARG A 106 -10.14 47.83 -16.80
C ARG A 106 -8.63 47.75 -16.96
N VAL A 107 -7.91 48.04 -15.90
CA VAL A 107 -6.51 47.63 -15.77
C VAL A 107 -6.49 46.40 -14.89
N ASP A 108 -5.92 45.33 -15.42
CA ASP A 108 -5.96 44.01 -14.86
C ASP A 108 -4.58 43.40 -14.98
N THR A 109 -3.85 43.30 -13.88
CA THR A 109 -2.47 42.77 -13.89
C THR A 109 -2.37 41.42 -13.21
N THR A 110 -3.51 40.85 -12.83
CA THR A 110 -3.58 39.61 -12.10
C THR A 110 -3.55 38.45 -13.08
N VAL A 111 -2.53 37.59 -12.97
CA VAL A 111 -2.46 36.38 -13.80
C VAL A 111 -3.39 35.31 -13.26
N PRO A 112 -3.98 34.45 -14.12
CA PRO A 112 -4.75 33.30 -13.65
C PRO A 112 -3.94 32.39 -12.72
N GLU A 113 -4.52 31.93 -11.61
CA GLU A 113 -3.87 31.02 -10.66
C GLU A 113 -4.41 29.59 -10.81
N PHE A 114 -3.53 28.58 -10.83
CA PHE A 114 -3.91 27.17 -10.92
C PHE A 114 -3.88 26.50 -9.55
N ASP A 115 -4.93 25.73 -9.23
CA ASP A 115 -4.94 24.78 -8.13
C ASP A 115 -5.13 23.35 -8.69
N VAL A 116 -4.05 22.56 -8.66
CA VAL A 116 -3.98 21.25 -9.30
C VAL A 116 -4.23 20.14 -8.28
N ASN A 117 -5.37 19.47 -8.42
CA ASN A 117 -5.77 18.35 -7.56
C ASN A 117 -5.08 17.04 -7.95
N THR A 118 -4.75 16.86 -9.23
CA THR A 118 -3.95 15.72 -9.69
C THR A 118 -2.57 15.78 -9.06
N LYS A 119 -2.21 14.76 -8.30
CA LYS A 119 -0.92 14.69 -7.63
C LYS A 119 0.21 14.39 -8.62
N GLU A 120 1.29 15.16 -8.52
CA GLU A 120 2.52 14.92 -9.28
C GLU A 120 3.07 13.51 -9.06
N GLY A 121 3.34 12.81 -10.15
CA GLY A 121 3.87 11.44 -10.18
C GLY A 121 2.88 10.36 -9.73
N ALA A 122 1.57 10.64 -9.73
CA ALA A 122 0.56 9.66 -9.36
C ALA A 122 0.39 8.54 -10.41
N TYR A 123 -0.09 7.39 -9.95
CA TYR A 123 -0.50 6.26 -10.77
C TYR A 123 -1.99 6.03 -10.60
N PHE A 124 -2.69 5.75 -11.69
CA PHE A 124 -4.14 5.57 -11.70
C PHE A 124 -4.50 4.27 -12.42
N ASN A 125 -5.26 3.40 -11.74
CA ASN A 125 -5.88 2.20 -12.32
C ASN A 125 -7.23 2.46 -13.00
N TYR A 126 -7.48 3.72 -13.34
CA TYR A 126 -8.66 4.20 -14.05
C TYR A 126 -8.24 5.36 -14.95
N ASN A 127 -9.07 5.66 -15.94
CA ASN A 127 -8.73 6.57 -17.04
C ASN A 127 -9.62 7.82 -17.14
N SER A 128 -10.73 7.88 -16.39
CA SER A 128 -11.66 9.00 -16.32
C SER A 128 -11.33 9.95 -15.16
N SER A 129 -11.43 11.26 -15.37
CA SER A 129 -11.26 12.28 -14.31
C SER A 129 -9.91 12.21 -13.59
N VAL A 130 -8.87 11.79 -14.31
CA VAL A 130 -7.49 11.67 -13.82
C VAL A 130 -6.81 13.04 -13.75
N LEU A 131 -6.99 13.85 -14.80
CA LEU A 131 -6.59 15.26 -14.79
C LEU A 131 -7.70 16.03 -14.07
N ASN A 132 -7.35 16.78 -13.04
CA ASN A 132 -8.27 17.54 -12.22
C ASN A 132 -7.57 18.78 -11.64
N PHE A 133 -8.07 19.96 -12.01
CA PHE A 133 -7.58 21.23 -11.50
C PHE A 133 -8.67 22.31 -11.56
N THR A 134 -8.44 23.42 -10.88
CA THR A 134 -9.23 24.64 -11.01
C THR A 134 -8.33 25.80 -11.44
N VAL A 135 -8.96 26.84 -11.97
CA VAL A 135 -8.29 28.10 -12.31
C VAL A 135 -9.05 29.22 -11.62
N ILE A 136 -8.34 30.03 -10.84
CA ILE A 136 -8.88 31.16 -10.10
C ILE A 136 -8.53 32.42 -10.88
N GLU A 137 -9.55 33.03 -11.47
CA GLU A 137 -9.50 34.38 -12.05
C GLU A 137 -10.94 34.93 -12.19
N ASP A 138 -11.13 36.23 -11.91
CA ASP A 138 -12.39 36.98 -12.03
C ASP A 138 -12.82 37.19 -13.49
N TYR A 139 -11.89 37.35 -14.43
CA TYR A 139 -12.10 37.64 -15.86
C TYR A 139 -11.42 36.62 -16.76
N LEU A 140 -11.45 35.35 -16.36
CA LEU A 140 -10.95 34.22 -17.13
C LEU A 140 -11.53 34.18 -18.55
N ASP A 141 -10.68 34.06 -19.56
CA ASP A 141 -11.07 34.01 -20.97
C ASP A 141 -11.01 32.58 -21.50
N ASN A 142 -9.87 31.91 -21.36
CA ASN A 142 -9.68 30.56 -21.90
C ASN A 142 -8.73 29.71 -21.04
N VAL A 143 -9.01 28.40 -21.01
CA VAL A 143 -8.22 27.37 -20.32
C VAL A 143 -8.02 26.20 -21.27
N THR A 144 -6.77 25.79 -21.45
CA THR A 144 -6.39 24.68 -22.33
C THR A 144 -5.38 23.77 -21.65
N ALA A 145 -5.32 22.51 -22.06
CA ALA A 145 -4.35 21.54 -21.56
C ALA A 145 -3.78 20.73 -22.71
N PHE A 146 -2.49 20.43 -22.65
CA PHE A 146 -1.78 19.69 -23.68
C PHE A 146 -0.86 18.63 -23.08
N ASN A 147 -0.82 17.44 -23.69
CA ASN A 147 0.27 16.48 -23.49
C ASN A 147 1.23 16.60 -24.68
N GLY A 148 2.34 17.32 -24.49
CA GLY A 148 3.21 17.72 -25.60
C GLY A 148 2.46 18.64 -26.58
N SER A 149 2.28 18.20 -27.83
CA SER A 149 1.52 18.95 -28.85
C SER A 149 0.06 18.52 -28.98
N THR A 150 -0.37 17.51 -28.23
CA THR A 150 -1.74 16.97 -28.32
C THR A 150 -2.63 17.66 -27.31
N GLU A 151 -3.69 18.30 -27.79
CA GLU A 151 -4.70 18.93 -26.93
C GLU A 151 -5.51 17.88 -26.17
N ILE A 152 -5.74 18.15 -24.88
CA ILE A 152 -6.65 17.39 -24.02
C ILE A 152 -7.93 18.19 -23.92
N ILE A 153 -9.04 17.57 -24.32
CA ILE A 153 -10.36 18.19 -24.19
C ILE A 153 -10.76 18.20 -22.72
N LEU A 154 -11.07 19.39 -22.21
CA LEU A 154 -11.46 19.60 -20.82
C LEU A 154 -12.99 19.66 -20.67
N ASP A 155 -13.51 19.06 -19.61
CA ASP A 155 -14.87 19.27 -19.11
C ASP A 155 -14.82 20.09 -17.83
N ASN A 156 -15.58 21.19 -17.78
CA ASN A 156 -15.71 22.07 -16.61
C ASN A 156 -17.15 22.10 -16.05
N SER A 157 -17.96 21.08 -16.37
CA SER A 157 -19.36 21.01 -15.94
C SER A 157 -19.56 20.94 -14.42
N THR A 158 -18.52 20.57 -13.68
CA THR A 158 -18.55 20.36 -12.22
C THR A 158 -17.92 21.49 -11.41
N GLY A 159 -17.38 22.52 -12.08
CA GLY A 159 -16.59 23.58 -11.47
C GLY A 159 -15.08 23.30 -11.40
N ASN A 160 -14.67 22.06 -11.69
CA ASN A 160 -13.28 21.68 -11.92
C ASN A 160 -13.08 21.33 -13.39
N TYR A 161 -11.89 21.62 -13.92
CA TYR A 161 -11.44 21.15 -15.22
C TYR A 161 -10.97 19.70 -15.12
N LEU A 162 -11.69 18.79 -15.78
CA LEU A 162 -11.41 17.36 -15.88
C LEU A 162 -11.07 16.97 -17.31
N ASN A 163 -10.39 15.84 -17.52
CA ASN A 163 -10.32 15.26 -18.86
C ASN A 163 -11.70 14.75 -19.32
N ALA A 164 -12.21 15.28 -20.44
CA ALA A 164 -13.53 14.91 -20.98
C ALA A 164 -13.54 13.51 -21.60
N ASN A 165 -12.40 13.08 -22.17
CA ASN A 165 -12.21 11.75 -22.73
C ASN A 165 -11.34 10.91 -21.82
N GLU A 166 -11.56 9.59 -21.80
CA GLU A 166 -10.69 8.64 -21.11
C GLU A 166 -9.27 8.67 -21.67
N PHE A 167 -8.28 8.63 -20.77
CA PHE A 167 -6.88 8.45 -21.16
C PHE A 167 -6.61 6.98 -21.55
N ALA A 168 -5.80 6.77 -22.58
CA ALA A 168 -5.22 5.45 -22.81
C ALA A 168 -4.15 5.16 -21.74
N ASP A 169 -3.77 3.89 -21.57
CA ASP A 169 -2.62 3.55 -20.73
C ASP A 169 -1.36 4.24 -21.26
N GLY A 170 -0.63 4.91 -20.37
CA GLY A 170 0.57 5.63 -20.70
C GLY A 170 1.03 6.61 -19.63
N VAL A 171 2.21 7.19 -19.87
CA VAL A 171 2.78 8.26 -19.05
C VAL A 171 2.42 9.61 -19.67
N TYR A 172 1.91 10.52 -18.85
CA TYR A 172 1.43 11.83 -19.26
C TYR A 172 2.23 12.93 -18.58
N ASN A 173 2.61 13.95 -19.35
CA ASN A 173 3.17 15.20 -18.83
C ASN A 173 2.32 16.35 -19.38
N VAL A 174 1.28 16.70 -18.62
CA VAL A 174 0.26 17.64 -19.05
C VAL A 174 0.67 19.05 -18.66
N THR A 175 0.74 19.95 -19.64
CA THR A 175 0.89 21.39 -19.40
C THR A 175 -0.48 22.05 -19.57
N MET A 176 -0.88 22.84 -18.57
CA MET A 176 -2.13 23.60 -18.59
C MET A 176 -1.81 25.08 -18.77
N TYR A 177 -2.62 25.76 -19.56
CA TYR A 177 -2.51 27.19 -19.87
C TYR A 177 -3.84 27.87 -19.56
N ALA A 178 -3.77 29.06 -19.00
CA ALA A 178 -4.92 29.91 -18.77
C ALA A 178 -4.58 31.34 -19.13
N ASN A 179 -5.55 32.04 -19.73
CA ASN A 179 -5.47 33.47 -19.95
C ASN A 179 -6.78 34.16 -19.55
N ASP A 180 -6.66 35.40 -19.14
CA ASP A 180 -7.81 36.27 -18.90
C ASP A 180 -8.12 37.15 -20.13
N THR A 181 -9.17 37.95 -20.01
CA THR A 181 -9.60 38.88 -21.07
C THR A 181 -8.63 40.04 -21.30
N ALA A 182 -7.76 40.35 -20.34
CA ALA A 182 -6.71 41.37 -20.45
C ALA A 182 -5.44 40.85 -21.14
N GLY A 183 -5.35 39.54 -21.36
CA GLY A 183 -4.21 38.86 -21.93
C GLY A 183 -3.11 38.55 -20.92
N ASN A 184 -3.39 38.54 -19.61
CA ASN A 184 -2.49 37.91 -18.65
C ASN A 184 -2.53 36.40 -18.84
N ILE A 185 -1.35 35.77 -18.90
CA ILE A 185 -1.22 34.35 -19.19
C ILE A 185 -0.43 33.69 -18.07
N ASN A 186 -0.89 32.52 -17.63
CA ASN A 186 -0.13 31.64 -16.76
C ASN A 186 -0.16 30.19 -17.27
N SER A 187 0.80 29.38 -16.83
CA SER A 187 0.85 27.97 -17.13
C SER A 187 1.47 27.16 -15.99
N THR A 188 1.01 25.94 -15.81
CA THR A 188 1.61 24.96 -14.90
C THR A 188 1.64 23.58 -15.55
N TYR A 189 2.26 22.60 -14.91
CA TYR A 189 2.30 21.23 -15.41
C TYR A 189 2.06 20.20 -14.30
N VAL A 190 1.63 19.01 -14.70
CA VAL A 190 1.53 17.83 -13.84
C VAL A 190 1.89 16.57 -14.62
N SER A 191 2.65 15.68 -14.01
CA SER A 191 2.94 14.35 -14.54
C SER A 191 2.20 13.26 -13.78
N PHE A 192 1.74 12.24 -14.51
CA PHE A 192 1.07 11.06 -13.94
C PHE A 192 1.10 9.89 -14.93
N THR A 193 0.76 8.70 -14.45
CA THR A 193 0.64 7.48 -15.26
C THR A 193 -0.78 6.91 -15.14
N VAL A 194 -1.40 6.61 -16.27
CA VAL A 194 -2.64 5.83 -16.34
C VAL A 194 -2.25 4.42 -16.75
N ASP A 195 -2.64 3.43 -15.95
CA ASP A 195 -2.34 2.03 -16.20
C ASP A 195 -3.51 1.19 -15.70
N THR A 196 -4.30 0.64 -16.62
CA THR A 196 -5.50 -0.15 -16.30
C THR A 196 -5.28 -1.66 -16.41
N VAL A 197 -4.04 -2.09 -16.66
CA VAL A 197 -3.70 -3.49 -16.95
C VAL A 197 -3.16 -4.18 -15.70
N ASN A 198 -3.64 -5.39 -15.44
CA ASN A 198 -3.11 -6.20 -14.35
C ASN A 198 -1.69 -6.69 -14.66
N PRO A 199 -0.81 -6.82 -13.64
CA PRO A 199 0.52 -7.39 -13.84
C PRO A 199 0.46 -8.83 -14.40
N GLU A 200 1.41 -9.19 -15.24
CA GLU A 200 1.61 -10.57 -15.69
C GLU A 200 2.33 -11.36 -14.60
N VAL A 201 1.83 -12.56 -14.28
CA VAL A 201 2.34 -13.40 -13.20
C VAL A 201 2.57 -14.82 -13.73
N THR A 202 3.65 -15.46 -13.29
CA THR A 202 3.90 -16.88 -13.56
C THR A 202 4.59 -17.52 -12.36
N ILE A 203 4.07 -18.66 -11.90
CA ILE A 203 4.67 -19.44 -10.82
C ILE A 203 5.74 -20.36 -11.41
N LEU A 204 7.00 -20.22 -10.96
CA LEU A 204 8.08 -21.12 -11.32
C LEU A 204 8.22 -22.25 -10.29
N THR A 205 8.14 -21.91 -9.01
CA THR A 205 8.05 -22.87 -7.92
C THR A 205 7.07 -22.38 -6.86
N PRO A 206 6.27 -23.27 -6.25
CA PRO A 206 6.26 -24.71 -6.45
C PRO A 206 5.61 -25.15 -7.78
N VAL A 207 5.88 -26.38 -8.19
CA VAL A 207 5.26 -26.98 -9.38
C VAL A 207 3.85 -27.45 -9.00
N ASP A 208 2.85 -27.05 -9.77
CA ASP A 208 1.46 -27.45 -9.56
C ASP A 208 1.28 -28.98 -9.58
N GLY A 209 0.46 -29.49 -8.68
CA GLY A 209 0.20 -30.91 -8.46
C GLY A 209 1.34 -31.70 -7.81
N ARG A 210 2.47 -31.08 -7.48
CA ARG A 210 3.65 -31.81 -6.98
C ARG A 210 3.55 -32.15 -5.49
N ALA A 211 4.01 -33.36 -5.15
CA ALA A 211 4.25 -33.77 -3.77
C ALA A 211 5.69 -33.44 -3.32
N TYR A 212 5.82 -32.85 -2.14
CA TYR A 212 7.07 -32.47 -1.50
C TYR A 212 7.29 -33.29 -0.23
N THR A 213 8.48 -33.86 -0.07
CA THR A 213 8.88 -34.69 1.08
C THR A 213 9.55 -33.89 2.20
N ARG A 214 9.67 -32.58 2.05
CA ARG A 214 10.13 -31.64 3.07
C ARG A 214 8.94 -30.82 3.58
N SER A 215 8.98 -30.40 4.83
CA SER A 215 7.90 -29.60 5.45
C SER A 215 7.87 -28.16 4.95
N SER A 216 8.77 -27.75 4.07
CA SER A 216 8.77 -26.43 3.45
C SER A 216 9.28 -26.52 2.02
N THR A 217 8.84 -25.58 1.19
CA THR A 217 9.34 -25.40 -0.18
C THR A 217 9.55 -23.91 -0.47
N THR A 218 10.42 -23.63 -1.43
CA THR A 218 10.65 -22.27 -1.94
C THR A 218 9.49 -21.86 -2.84
N ILE A 219 9.20 -20.57 -2.82
CA ILE A 219 8.29 -19.90 -3.73
C ILE A 219 9.15 -19.03 -4.64
N THR A 220 8.95 -19.13 -5.95
CA THR A 220 9.65 -18.33 -6.96
C THR A 220 8.66 -17.98 -8.04
N VAL A 221 8.48 -16.69 -8.25
CA VAL A 221 7.45 -16.10 -9.12
C VAL A 221 8.13 -15.10 -10.04
N ALA A 222 7.80 -15.16 -11.33
CA ALA A 222 8.03 -14.04 -12.24
C ALA A 222 6.78 -13.16 -12.22
N ALA A 223 6.94 -11.89 -11.90
CA ALA A 223 5.87 -10.91 -11.98
C ALA A 223 6.42 -9.68 -12.69
N ASN A 224 5.70 -9.22 -13.71
CA ASN A 224 6.10 -8.09 -14.53
C ASN A 224 4.89 -7.19 -14.79
N ASP A 225 5.14 -5.89 -14.74
CA ASP A 225 4.24 -4.88 -15.25
C ASP A 225 5.10 -3.88 -16.03
N SER A 226 4.72 -3.61 -17.28
CA SER A 226 5.57 -2.84 -18.20
C SER A 226 5.44 -1.33 -18.03
N LEU A 227 4.36 -0.84 -17.41
CA LEU A 227 4.03 0.58 -17.38
C LEU A 227 4.22 1.18 -15.98
N SER A 228 3.44 0.72 -15.01
CA SER A 228 3.54 1.18 -13.63
C SER A 228 4.55 0.35 -12.81
N GLY A 229 4.85 -0.87 -13.22
CA GLY A 229 5.77 -1.75 -12.52
C GLY A 229 5.14 -2.40 -11.27
N VAL A 230 5.70 -3.54 -10.87
CA VAL A 230 5.13 -4.33 -9.77
C VAL A 230 5.48 -3.72 -8.39
N SER A 231 4.45 -3.39 -7.62
CA SER A 231 4.54 -2.83 -6.27
C SER A 231 4.75 -3.91 -5.20
N SER A 232 3.97 -4.98 -5.25
CA SER A 232 4.07 -6.07 -4.29
C SER A 232 3.68 -7.42 -4.89
N VAL A 233 4.28 -8.49 -4.37
CA VAL A 233 3.90 -9.86 -4.70
C VAL A 233 3.77 -10.65 -3.41
N VAL A 234 2.65 -11.32 -3.25
CA VAL A 234 2.27 -12.03 -2.04
C VAL A 234 1.79 -13.43 -2.40
N ALA A 235 2.19 -14.43 -1.62
CA ALA A 235 1.71 -15.79 -1.72
C ALA A 235 0.75 -16.11 -0.56
N GLN A 236 -0.50 -16.43 -0.88
CA GLN A 236 -1.48 -16.93 0.08
C GLN A 236 -1.46 -18.46 0.06
N ILE A 237 -1.18 -19.10 1.21
CA ILE A 237 -1.02 -20.55 1.34
C ILE A 237 -2.25 -21.11 2.05
N GLY A 238 -3.30 -21.43 1.28
CA GLY A 238 -4.62 -21.81 1.76
C GLY A 238 -5.14 -20.83 2.82
N SER A 239 -5.66 -21.37 3.92
CA SER A 239 -6.04 -20.59 5.11
C SER A 239 -4.94 -20.52 6.18
N VAL A 240 -3.73 -21.00 5.88
CA VAL A 240 -2.65 -21.14 6.88
C VAL A 240 -1.98 -19.80 7.12
N ARG A 241 -1.48 -19.16 6.07
CA ARG A 241 -0.73 -17.90 6.17
C ARG A 241 -0.60 -17.21 4.81
N THR A 242 -0.13 -15.97 4.88
CA THR A 242 0.21 -15.12 3.75
C THR A 242 1.68 -14.71 3.87
N VAL A 243 2.44 -14.82 2.78
CA VAL A 243 3.88 -14.54 2.74
C VAL A 243 4.16 -13.47 1.69
N THR A 244 4.74 -12.35 2.10
CA THR A 244 5.26 -11.34 1.15
C THR A 244 6.55 -11.85 0.52
N LEU A 245 6.62 -11.82 -0.81
CA LEU A 245 7.79 -12.26 -1.56
C LEU A 245 8.77 -11.10 -1.77
N THR A 246 10.06 -11.39 -1.75
CA THR A 246 11.12 -10.40 -1.92
C THR A 246 11.72 -10.51 -3.31
N LYS A 247 11.90 -9.37 -3.99
CA LYS A 247 12.57 -9.33 -5.30
C LYS A 247 14.05 -9.67 -5.17
N VAL A 248 14.50 -10.71 -5.87
CA VAL A 248 15.89 -11.17 -5.95
C VAL A 248 16.23 -11.42 -7.41
N GLY A 249 17.01 -10.50 -8.00
CA GLY A 249 17.21 -10.49 -9.46
C GLY A 249 15.90 -10.21 -10.20
N ASP A 250 15.58 -11.06 -11.17
CA ASP A 250 14.38 -10.95 -12.02
C ASP A 250 13.12 -11.59 -11.40
N TYR A 251 13.24 -12.22 -10.23
CA TYR A 251 12.16 -13.00 -9.62
C TYR A 251 11.77 -12.50 -8.23
N TYR A 252 10.54 -12.78 -7.83
CA TYR A 252 10.07 -12.64 -6.46
C TYR A 252 10.17 -13.99 -5.75
N THR A 253 10.87 -14.02 -4.62
CA THR A 253 11.21 -15.26 -3.91
C THR A 253 10.76 -15.23 -2.46
N GLY A 254 10.43 -16.41 -1.95
CA GLY A 254 10.04 -16.62 -0.55
C GLY A 254 10.03 -18.09 -0.19
N SER A 255 9.45 -18.41 0.96
CA SER A 255 9.32 -19.78 1.45
C SER A 255 7.90 -20.00 1.94
N THR A 256 7.37 -21.21 1.78
CA THR A 256 6.12 -21.59 2.43
C THR A 256 6.21 -21.63 3.95
N GLU A 257 7.44 -21.55 4.48
CA GLU A 257 7.78 -21.89 5.85
C GLU A 257 7.35 -23.32 6.20
N ARG A 258 7.43 -23.71 7.47
CA ARG A 258 7.05 -25.07 7.91
C ARG A 258 5.54 -25.25 7.81
N LEU A 259 5.15 -26.26 7.03
CA LEU A 259 3.81 -26.78 6.83
C LEU A 259 3.73 -28.20 7.37
N SER A 260 2.54 -28.58 7.86
CA SER A 260 2.23 -29.95 8.25
C SER A 260 2.02 -30.83 7.02
N ASN A 261 1.95 -32.15 7.21
CA ASN A 261 1.50 -33.04 6.13
C ASN A 261 0.06 -32.69 5.74
N GLY A 262 -0.20 -32.56 4.44
CA GLY A 262 -1.50 -32.11 3.94
C GLY A 262 -1.44 -31.59 2.50
N TYR A 263 -2.58 -31.08 2.02
CA TYR A 263 -2.73 -30.40 0.73
C TYR A 263 -2.84 -28.90 0.94
N TYR A 264 -2.22 -28.13 0.08
CA TYR A 264 -2.20 -26.67 0.15
C TYR A 264 -2.37 -26.05 -1.23
N ASP A 265 -3.28 -25.09 -1.32
CA ASP A 265 -3.48 -24.27 -2.52
C ASP A 265 -2.71 -22.97 -2.32
N ILE A 266 -1.81 -22.65 -3.23
CA ILE A 266 -1.00 -21.44 -3.18
C ILE A 266 -1.50 -20.49 -4.25
N THR A 267 -2.06 -19.35 -3.85
CA THR A 267 -2.47 -18.28 -4.76
C THR A 267 -1.45 -17.16 -4.72
N ILE A 268 -0.96 -16.73 -5.89
CA ILE A 268 -0.09 -15.57 -5.99
C ILE A 268 -0.92 -14.34 -6.31
N ILE A 269 -0.74 -13.30 -5.50
CA ILE A 269 -1.38 -11.99 -5.66
C ILE A 269 -0.26 -10.99 -5.96
N ALA A 270 -0.23 -10.47 -7.19
CA ALA A 270 0.66 -9.39 -7.58
C ALA A 270 -0.14 -8.10 -7.75
N THR A 271 0.41 -7.00 -7.25
CA THR A 271 -0.16 -5.66 -7.34
C THR A 271 0.87 -4.71 -7.91
N ASP A 272 0.48 -3.88 -8.87
CA ASP A 272 1.35 -2.86 -9.47
C ASP A 272 1.31 -1.51 -8.72
N LEU A 273 1.99 -0.48 -9.22
CA LEU A 273 1.98 0.86 -8.61
C LEU A 273 0.67 1.62 -8.83
N ALA A 274 -0.11 1.29 -9.87
CA ALA A 274 -1.43 1.87 -10.13
C ALA A 274 -2.54 1.25 -9.26
N GLY A 275 -2.28 0.08 -8.67
CA GLY A 275 -3.23 -0.67 -7.86
C GLY A 275 -3.99 -1.74 -8.63
N ASN A 276 -3.58 -2.11 -9.86
CA ASN A 276 -4.12 -3.27 -10.55
C ASN A 276 -3.63 -4.56 -9.88
N ILE A 277 -4.48 -5.60 -9.88
CA ILE A 277 -4.23 -6.82 -9.12
C ILE A 277 -4.45 -8.06 -10.00
N ASN A 278 -3.41 -8.89 -10.12
CA ASN A 278 -3.54 -10.24 -10.64
C ASN A 278 -3.51 -11.26 -9.50
N SER A 279 -4.54 -12.09 -9.41
CA SER A 279 -4.65 -13.20 -8.45
C SER A 279 -5.06 -14.53 -9.12
N SER A 280 -4.88 -14.63 -10.43
CA SER A 280 -5.33 -15.79 -11.23
C SER A 280 -4.38 -16.99 -11.17
N GLU A 281 -3.12 -16.76 -10.81
CA GLU A 281 -2.09 -17.80 -10.77
C GLU A 281 -2.14 -18.58 -9.46
N THR A 282 -2.35 -19.90 -9.56
CA THR A 282 -2.46 -20.82 -8.42
C THR A 282 -1.64 -22.09 -8.63
N ALA A 283 -1.08 -22.64 -7.55
CA ALA A 283 -0.42 -23.94 -7.54
C ALA A 283 -0.86 -24.78 -6.34
N ASN A 284 -1.30 -26.00 -6.60
CA ASN A 284 -1.71 -26.98 -5.61
C ASN A 284 -0.51 -27.87 -5.27
N ILE A 285 -0.18 -28.02 -3.99
CA ILE A 285 0.92 -28.86 -3.53
C ILE A 285 0.47 -29.84 -2.46
N ARG A 286 1.18 -30.96 -2.33
CA ARG A 286 1.04 -31.88 -1.22
C ARG A 286 2.32 -31.94 -0.39
N ILE A 287 2.24 -31.68 0.90
CA ILE A 287 3.33 -31.96 1.84
C ILE A 287 3.12 -33.37 2.39
N SER A 288 4.12 -34.23 2.18
CA SER A 288 4.14 -35.61 2.65
C SER A 288 5.55 -35.91 3.16
N VAL A 289 5.94 -35.25 4.25
CA VAL A 289 7.17 -35.58 4.97
C VAL A 289 7.01 -37.00 5.50
N PRO A 290 7.86 -37.95 5.05
CA PRO A 290 7.88 -39.27 5.64
C PRO A 290 8.16 -39.10 7.12
N ASN A 291 7.37 -39.74 7.99
CA ASN A 291 7.84 -39.98 9.34
C ASN A 291 9.20 -40.66 9.17
N SER A 292 10.25 -40.11 9.78
CA SER A 292 11.54 -40.78 9.84
C SER A 292 11.38 -41.98 10.79
N ASN A 293 10.68 -43.02 10.33
CA ASN A 293 10.69 -44.34 10.92
C ASN A 293 12.03 -44.97 10.54
N HIS A 294 13.12 -44.46 11.10
CA HIS A 294 14.28 -45.31 11.31
C HIS A 294 13.96 -46.12 12.56
N VAL A 295 13.14 -47.16 12.37
CA VAL A 295 13.13 -48.25 13.33
C VAL A 295 14.52 -48.85 13.28
N SER A 296 15.22 -48.81 14.40
CA SER A 296 16.52 -49.41 14.55
C SER A 296 16.41 -50.90 14.27
N SER A 297 17.40 -51.47 13.56
CA SER A 297 17.35 -52.86 13.08
C SER A 297 17.34 -53.91 14.20
N ASP A 298 17.58 -53.48 15.43
CA ASP A 298 17.61 -54.30 16.64
C ASP A 298 16.26 -54.35 17.35
N VAL A 299 15.22 -53.65 16.87
CA VAL A 299 13.87 -53.72 17.44
C VAL A 299 13.14 -54.97 16.93
N SER A 300 12.44 -55.66 17.83
CA SER A 300 11.75 -56.92 17.53
C SER A 300 10.64 -56.75 16.49
N ASP A 301 10.63 -57.64 15.49
CA ASP A 301 9.56 -57.75 14.49
C ASP A 301 8.25 -58.32 15.07
N GLU A 302 8.29 -58.89 16.27
CA GLU A 302 7.09 -59.38 16.97
C GLU A 302 6.18 -58.24 17.45
N ILE A 303 6.70 -57.01 17.52
CA ILE A 303 5.90 -55.81 17.80
C ILE A 303 5.11 -55.45 16.54
N GLY A 304 3.80 -55.72 16.56
CA GLY A 304 2.92 -55.59 15.40
C GLY A 304 2.65 -54.14 14.97
N SER A 305 2.63 -53.20 15.91
CA SER A 305 2.34 -51.79 15.65
C SER A 305 3.58 -50.98 15.31
N ASP A 306 3.53 -50.24 14.20
CA ASP A 306 4.55 -49.25 13.85
C ASP A 306 4.69 -48.16 14.92
N VAL A 307 3.60 -47.80 15.62
CA VAL A 307 3.62 -46.79 16.68
C VAL A 307 4.44 -47.29 17.87
N ILE A 308 4.18 -48.52 18.32
CA ILE A 308 4.93 -49.14 19.42
C ILE A 308 6.38 -49.38 18.99
N ARG A 309 6.60 -49.87 17.77
CA ARG A 309 7.94 -50.15 17.24
C ARG A 309 8.81 -48.89 17.16
N ASN A 310 8.24 -47.77 16.72
CA ASN A 310 8.94 -46.48 16.70
C ASN A 310 9.25 -45.98 18.12
N PHE A 311 8.31 -46.15 19.07
CA PHE A 311 8.56 -45.79 20.46
C PHE A 311 9.73 -46.59 21.05
N VAL A 312 9.67 -47.93 20.94
CA VAL A 312 10.73 -48.82 21.42
C VAL A 312 12.07 -48.52 20.74
N SER A 313 12.06 -48.18 19.44
CA SER A 313 13.26 -47.79 18.70
C SER A 313 13.93 -46.52 19.23
N GLY A 314 13.15 -45.58 19.78
CA GLY A 314 13.67 -44.32 20.32
C GLY A 314 13.97 -44.36 21.83
N ALA A 315 13.47 -45.39 22.52
CA ALA A 315 13.55 -45.52 23.96
C ALA A 315 14.77 -46.34 24.43
N ALA A 316 15.18 -46.11 25.68
CA ALA A 316 16.05 -47.03 26.41
C ALA A 316 15.20 -48.18 26.98
N VAL A 317 15.53 -49.44 26.68
CA VAL A 317 14.84 -50.60 27.26
C VAL A 317 15.64 -51.08 28.47
N LEU A 318 15.05 -50.98 29.65
CA LEU A 318 15.72 -51.12 30.94
C LEU A 318 15.36 -52.42 31.63
N TYR A 319 16.35 -53.22 32.02
CA TYR A 319 16.14 -54.44 32.80
C TYR A 319 16.66 -54.31 34.23
N GLY A 320 16.15 -55.15 35.15
CA GLY A 320 16.57 -55.16 36.57
C GLY A 320 17.35 -56.38 37.03
N SER A 321 17.24 -57.50 36.31
CA SER A 321 17.95 -58.74 36.59
C SER A 321 18.32 -59.45 35.29
N GLU A 322 19.20 -60.44 35.35
CA GLU A 322 19.51 -61.28 34.17
C GLU A 322 18.26 -61.95 33.58
N VAL A 323 17.25 -62.25 34.41
CA VAL A 323 15.98 -62.80 33.96
C VAL A 323 15.17 -61.75 33.22
N ASP A 324 15.12 -60.51 33.72
CA ASP A 324 14.42 -59.41 33.07
C ASP A 324 15.13 -58.95 31.79
N MET A 325 16.45 -59.15 31.69
CA MET A 325 17.23 -58.88 30.47
C MET A 325 16.71 -59.71 29.31
N GLY A 326 16.49 -61.02 29.51
CA GLY A 326 15.91 -61.89 28.48
C GLY A 326 14.45 -61.57 28.13
N TYR A 327 13.75 -60.79 28.94
CA TYR A 327 12.42 -60.24 28.61
C TYR A 327 12.56 -58.92 27.85
N ALA A 328 13.46 -58.04 28.26
CA ALA A 328 13.77 -56.79 27.58
C ALA A 328 14.29 -57.01 26.15
N GLU A 329 15.14 -58.03 25.96
CA GLU A 329 15.68 -58.44 24.65
C GLU A 329 14.60 -58.89 23.65
N GLN A 330 13.39 -59.21 24.12
CA GLN A 330 12.27 -59.51 23.22
C GLN A 330 11.63 -58.26 22.61
N LEU A 331 11.96 -57.07 23.13
CA LEU A 331 11.54 -55.79 22.56
C LEU A 331 12.62 -55.21 21.65
N ARG A 332 13.89 -55.32 22.06
CA ARG A 332 15.04 -54.82 21.30
C ARG A 332 16.34 -55.47 21.76
N ASP A 333 17.33 -55.70 20.88
CA ASP A 333 18.62 -56.30 21.28
C ASP A 333 19.47 -55.37 22.17
N ASP A 334 19.43 -54.06 21.92
CA ASP A 334 20.15 -53.04 22.69
C ASP A 334 19.36 -52.66 23.95
N VAL A 335 19.68 -53.33 25.05
CA VAL A 335 19.07 -53.14 26.38
C VAL A 335 20.08 -52.57 27.39
N GLU A 336 19.61 -51.77 28.35
CA GLU A 336 20.43 -51.09 29.35
C GLU A 336 20.08 -51.56 30.78
N ASP A 337 21.05 -51.63 31.68
CA ASP A 337 20.81 -51.94 33.11
C ASP A 337 20.12 -50.76 33.81
N GLY A 338 18.92 -50.99 34.33
CA GLY A 338 18.12 -49.99 35.02
C GLY A 338 18.66 -49.58 36.39
N THR A 339 19.70 -50.23 36.94
CA THR A 339 20.16 -49.98 38.32
C THR A 339 20.66 -48.55 38.55
N ASN A 340 21.30 -47.93 37.55
CA ASN A 340 21.86 -46.57 37.63
C ASN A 340 21.54 -45.74 36.40
N PHE A 341 20.43 -46.03 35.71
CA PHE A 341 20.07 -45.31 34.49
C PHE A 341 19.66 -43.87 34.81
N ALA A 342 20.26 -42.92 34.09
CA ALA A 342 19.87 -41.52 34.15
C ALA A 342 18.90 -41.21 33.00
N LEU A 343 17.73 -40.66 33.33
CA LEU A 343 16.69 -40.36 32.35
C LEU A 343 17.14 -39.28 31.36
N THR A 344 17.51 -39.72 30.16
CA THR A 344 18.05 -38.86 29.08
C THR A 344 17.26 -38.97 27.78
N LYS A 345 16.35 -39.95 27.68
CA LYS A 345 15.47 -40.28 26.56
C LYS A 345 14.23 -41.02 27.11
N ASP A 346 13.24 -41.27 26.27
CA ASP A 346 12.10 -42.13 26.63
C ASP A 346 12.59 -43.52 27.10
N ALA A 347 11.82 -44.20 27.94
CA ALA A 347 12.24 -45.46 28.53
C ALA A 347 11.13 -46.52 28.55
N VAL A 348 11.51 -47.78 28.38
CA VAL A 348 10.68 -48.95 28.63
C VAL A 348 11.30 -49.73 29.79
N ILE A 349 10.62 -49.78 30.93
CA ILE A 349 11.05 -50.52 32.10
C ILE A 349 10.49 -51.94 32.00
N VAL A 350 11.36 -52.94 32.06
CA VAL A 350 10.98 -54.35 32.12
C VAL A 350 11.42 -54.95 33.45
N GLY A 351 10.46 -55.54 34.16
CA GLY A 351 10.67 -56.17 35.47
C GLY A 351 10.42 -55.23 36.66
N GLY A 352 10.11 -55.82 37.81
CA GLY A 352 9.62 -55.10 38.99
C GLY A 352 10.69 -54.30 39.76
N PRO A 353 10.27 -53.51 40.77
CA PRO A 353 11.13 -52.54 41.47
C PRO A 353 12.13 -53.20 42.45
N LEU A 354 11.97 -54.49 42.73
CA LEU A 354 12.91 -55.22 43.59
C LEU A 354 14.27 -55.36 42.92
N ALA A 355 14.28 -55.65 41.63
CA ALA A 355 15.49 -55.87 40.84
C ALA A 355 15.86 -54.64 40.01
N ASN A 356 14.89 -53.93 39.43
CA ASN A 356 15.15 -52.77 38.57
C ASN A 356 15.25 -51.48 39.40
N GLY A 357 16.45 -50.89 39.45
CA GLY A 357 16.71 -49.67 40.25
C GLY A 357 15.93 -48.45 39.78
N PHE A 358 15.77 -48.29 38.47
CA PHE A 358 14.97 -47.25 37.85
C PHE A 358 13.48 -47.45 38.14
N ALA A 359 13.00 -48.70 38.00
CA ALA A 359 11.64 -49.04 38.42
C ALA A 359 11.39 -48.68 39.88
N ARG A 360 12.35 -48.97 40.80
CA ARG A 360 12.23 -48.64 42.23
C ARG A 360 12.09 -47.15 42.50
N GLU A 361 12.77 -46.31 41.73
CA GLU A 361 12.70 -44.85 41.85
C GLU A 361 11.31 -44.31 41.46
N TYR A 362 10.73 -44.84 40.38
CA TYR A 362 9.49 -44.32 39.80
C TYR A 362 8.23 -45.11 40.17
N ASN A 363 8.33 -46.30 40.76
CA ASN A 363 7.20 -47.22 41.02
C ASN A 363 6.01 -46.57 41.71
N ASN A 364 6.26 -45.67 42.67
CA ASN A 364 5.21 -45.02 43.46
C ASN A 364 4.59 -43.79 42.76
N GLN A 365 5.12 -43.38 41.61
CA GLN A 365 4.61 -42.28 40.79
C GLN A 365 3.66 -42.76 39.69
N PHE A 366 3.70 -44.06 39.39
CA PHE A 366 2.78 -44.75 38.53
C PHE A 366 1.43 -44.96 39.21
N GLU A 367 0.35 -44.99 38.42
CA GLU A 367 -1.02 -45.15 38.94
C GLU A 367 -1.24 -46.52 39.60
N MET A 368 -0.58 -47.57 39.09
CA MET A 368 -0.59 -48.90 39.70
C MET A 368 0.83 -49.32 40.11
N PRO A 369 1.31 -48.96 41.32
CA PRO A 369 2.62 -49.39 41.80
C PRO A 369 2.73 -50.91 41.86
N ILE A 370 3.79 -51.47 41.27
CA ILE A 370 3.97 -52.92 41.14
C ILE A 370 4.70 -53.46 42.38
N SER A 371 4.26 -54.60 42.88
CA SER A 371 4.86 -55.32 44.01
C SER A 371 4.66 -56.83 43.85
N ASN A 372 5.22 -57.62 44.75
CA ASN A 372 4.97 -59.07 44.77
C ASN A 372 3.50 -59.45 45.02
N ASP A 373 2.67 -58.51 45.49
CA ASP A 373 1.25 -58.72 45.77
C ASP A 373 0.33 -58.01 44.77
N ASN A 374 0.79 -56.95 44.09
CA ASN A 374 0.03 -56.15 43.14
C ASN A 374 0.72 -56.11 41.76
N PRO A 375 0.07 -56.48 40.64
CA PRO A 375 -1.38 -56.68 40.44
C PRO A 375 -1.95 -58.05 40.88
N GLY A 376 -1.13 -58.95 41.41
CA GLY A 376 -1.55 -60.26 41.92
C GLY A 376 -0.96 -61.43 41.15
N GLU A 377 -1.28 -62.65 41.59
CA GLU A 377 -0.69 -63.88 41.06
C GLU A 377 -0.90 -64.05 39.55
N TYR A 378 0.22 -64.25 38.84
CA TYR A 378 0.32 -64.36 37.38
C TYR A 378 -0.12 -63.11 36.62
N SER A 379 -0.28 -61.98 37.30
CA SER A 379 -0.73 -60.73 36.70
C SER A 379 0.41 -59.74 36.51
N GLY A 380 0.34 -58.99 35.40
CA GLY A 380 1.24 -57.90 35.06
C GLY A 380 0.48 -56.63 34.68
N VAL A 381 1.19 -55.51 34.72
CA VAL A 381 0.68 -54.19 34.35
C VAL A 381 1.54 -53.61 33.23
N ILE A 382 0.88 -52.99 32.26
CA ILE A 382 1.47 -52.07 31.29
C ILE A 382 0.91 -50.69 31.60
N GLN A 383 1.77 -49.71 31.87
CA GLN A 383 1.33 -48.35 32.17
C GLN A 383 2.34 -47.33 31.69
N VAL A 384 1.85 -46.12 31.44
CA VAL A 384 2.65 -45.04 30.86
C VAL A 384 2.59 -43.84 31.78
N MET A 385 3.75 -43.24 32.03
CA MET A 385 3.84 -41.95 32.71
C MET A 385 4.66 -40.97 31.86
N LYS A 386 4.40 -39.69 32.04
CA LYS A 386 5.21 -38.61 31.44
C LYS A 386 5.91 -37.85 32.55
N ILE A 387 7.23 -37.72 32.43
CA ILE A 387 8.07 -36.99 33.37
C ILE A 387 8.56 -35.72 32.69
N GLN A 388 8.62 -34.62 33.44
CA GLN A 388 9.23 -33.37 33.01
C GLN A 388 10.49 -33.11 33.83
N ASP A 389 11.61 -32.96 33.14
CA ASP A 389 12.87 -32.50 33.72
C ASP A 389 13.00 -30.99 33.51
N ASN A 390 12.93 -30.26 34.62
CA ASN A 390 12.99 -28.80 34.68
C ASN A 390 14.36 -28.30 35.19
N SER A 391 15.37 -29.15 35.26
CA SER A 391 16.69 -28.81 35.81
C SER A 391 17.57 -27.94 34.89
N GLY A 392 17.19 -27.77 33.62
CA GLY A 392 17.92 -26.98 32.61
C GLY A 392 17.12 -25.80 32.03
N SER A 393 17.73 -25.06 31.09
CA SER A 393 17.09 -23.92 30.40
C SER A 393 15.96 -24.30 29.43
N ILE A 394 15.78 -25.59 29.16
CA ILE A 394 14.72 -26.15 28.31
C ILE A 394 14.03 -27.25 29.12
N ILE A 395 12.70 -27.17 29.21
CA ILE A 395 11.89 -28.24 29.81
C ILE A 395 11.95 -29.44 28.89
N LYS A 396 12.49 -30.56 29.39
CA LYS A 396 12.49 -31.84 28.67
C LYS A 396 11.35 -32.69 29.18
N SER A 397 10.62 -33.35 28.28
CA SER A 397 9.59 -34.31 28.64
C SER A 397 9.97 -35.68 28.12
N TYR A 398 9.86 -36.69 28.98
CA TYR A 398 10.13 -38.08 28.66
C TYR A 398 8.89 -38.93 28.95
N THR A 399 8.64 -39.90 28.08
CA THR A 399 7.60 -40.92 28.26
C THR A 399 8.25 -42.19 28.78
N ILE A 400 7.69 -42.74 29.86
CA ILE A 400 8.17 -43.98 30.47
C ILE A 400 7.04 -45.01 30.43
N VAL A 401 7.30 -46.13 29.76
CA VAL A 401 6.43 -47.31 29.75
C VAL A 401 6.95 -48.29 30.79
N TYR A 402 6.07 -48.83 31.63
CA TYR A 402 6.43 -49.78 32.66
C TYR A 402 5.68 -51.09 32.47
N ILE A 403 6.45 -52.16 32.25
CA ILE A 403 6.01 -53.51 31.97
C ILE A 403 6.57 -54.43 33.05
N ALA A 404 5.75 -54.77 34.04
CA ALA A 404 6.13 -55.73 35.07
C ALA A 404 4.93 -56.42 35.70
N GLY A 405 5.15 -57.54 36.38
CA GLY A 405 4.12 -58.20 37.18
C GLY A 405 4.58 -58.55 38.59
N SER A 406 3.65 -59.11 39.35
CA SER A 406 3.92 -59.58 40.72
C SER A 406 4.84 -60.79 40.76
N ASP A 407 4.90 -61.52 39.66
CA ASP A 407 5.81 -62.64 39.45
C ASP A 407 6.30 -62.66 38.00
N ARG A 408 7.14 -63.65 37.68
CA ARG A 408 7.72 -63.81 36.34
C ARG A 408 6.67 -64.01 35.25
N LEU A 409 5.61 -64.75 35.53
CA LEU A 409 4.54 -65.01 34.55
C LEU A 409 3.68 -63.76 34.35
N GLY A 410 3.50 -62.95 35.40
CA GLY A 410 2.90 -61.63 35.30
C GLY A 410 3.68 -60.70 34.38
N THR A 411 5.01 -60.60 34.55
CA THR A 411 5.86 -59.80 33.65
C THR A 411 5.78 -60.31 32.20
N VAL A 412 5.82 -61.64 32.00
CA VAL A 412 5.66 -62.23 30.66
C VAL A 412 4.28 -61.92 30.07
N ALA A 413 3.22 -61.96 30.86
CA ALA A 413 1.89 -61.59 30.40
C ALA A 413 1.83 -60.15 29.92
N ALA A 414 2.37 -59.20 30.69
CA ALA A 414 2.43 -57.79 30.32
C ALA A 414 3.27 -57.56 29.06
N LEU A 415 4.41 -58.25 28.94
CA LEU A 415 5.30 -58.15 27.79
C LEU A 415 4.65 -58.65 26.50
N GLU A 416 4.07 -59.86 26.54
CA GLU A 416 3.42 -60.46 25.38
C GLU A 416 2.22 -59.64 24.93
N TYR A 417 1.43 -59.11 25.88
CA TYR A 417 0.31 -58.24 25.54
C TYR A 417 0.78 -56.89 24.98
N PHE A 418 1.88 -56.33 25.49
CA PHE A 418 2.46 -55.07 24.99
C PHE A 418 2.82 -55.14 23.50
N LYS A 419 3.38 -56.27 23.03
CA LYS A 419 3.72 -56.49 21.61
C LYS A 419 2.49 -56.44 20.68
N THR A 420 1.30 -56.68 21.23
CA THR A 420 0.02 -56.69 20.49
C THR A 420 -0.71 -55.34 20.49
N LEU A 421 -0.22 -54.35 21.23
CA LEU A 421 -0.87 -53.04 21.30
C LEU A 421 -0.73 -52.27 19.99
N ASP A 422 -1.82 -51.63 19.56
CA ASP A 422 -1.79 -50.68 18.44
C ASP A 422 -1.15 -49.34 18.84
N GLU A 423 -1.31 -48.92 20.10
CA GLU A 423 -0.91 -47.62 20.64
C GLU A 423 -0.47 -47.75 22.11
N LEU A 424 0.32 -46.78 22.61
CA LEU A 424 0.66 -46.72 24.04
C LEU A 424 -0.61 -46.45 24.87
N PRO A 425 -0.82 -47.17 25.98
CA PRO A 425 -2.05 -47.05 26.73
C PRO A 425 -2.10 -45.73 27.53
N ASN A 426 -3.29 -45.12 27.57
CA ASN A 426 -3.54 -43.90 28.34
C ASN A 426 -3.83 -44.18 29.83
N GLU A 427 -4.28 -45.40 30.13
CA GLU A 427 -4.62 -45.89 31.47
C GLU A 427 -3.88 -47.22 31.71
N PRO A 428 -3.58 -47.62 32.96
CA PRO A 428 -2.94 -48.89 33.27
C PRO A 428 -3.73 -50.09 32.72
N ILE A 429 -3.05 -50.97 31.99
CA ILE A 429 -3.61 -52.24 31.51
C ILE A 429 -3.12 -53.34 32.44
N THR A 430 -4.05 -54.03 33.11
CA THR A 430 -3.74 -55.25 33.85
C THR A 430 -4.01 -56.48 32.97
N VAL A 431 -3.05 -57.39 32.93
CA VAL A 431 -3.16 -58.65 32.19
C VAL A 431 -2.77 -59.82 33.07
N LYS A 432 -3.33 -61.00 32.79
CA LYS A 432 -3.03 -62.22 33.52
C LYS A 432 -2.58 -63.33 32.59
N TRP A 433 -1.55 -64.06 32.98
CA TRP A 433 -1.10 -65.24 32.25
C TRP A 433 -2.10 -66.40 32.39
N THR A 434 -2.46 -67.01 31.26
CA THR A 434 -3.28 -68.23 31.21
C THR A 434 -2.61 -69.31 30.37
N ALA A 435 -3.19 -70.51 30.36
CA ALA A 435 -2.73 -71.59 29.47
C ALA A 435 -2.78 -71.23 27.97
N ASN A 436 -3.56 -70.21 27.59
CA ASN A 436 -3.73 -69.77 26.21
C ASN A 436 -3.02 -68.42 25.91
N GLY A 437 -2.17 -67.94 26.81
CA GLY A 437 -1.48 -66.65 26.70
C GLY A 437 -2.05 -65.57 27.62
N PRO A 438 -1.61 -64.30 27.46
CA PRO A 438 -2.07 -63.19 28.27
C PRO A 438 -3.53 -62.83 27.95
N VAL A 439 -4.33 -62.60 28.99
CA VAL A 439 -5.70 -62.09 28.87
C VAL A 439 -5.84 -60.80 29.66
N LEU A 440 -6.61 -59.86 29.15
CA LEU A 440 -6.97 -58.64 29.86
C LEU A 440 -7.73 -59.01 31.15
N VAL A 441 -7.38 -58.36 32.26
CA VAL A 441 -8.15 -58.41 33.51
C VAL A 441 -8.98 -57.13 33.55
N GLU A 442 -10.30 -57.28 33.53
CA GLU A 442 -11.25 -56.17 33.73
C GLU A 442 -11.17 -55.59 35.14
#